data_AF-A0A285K2L4-F1
#
_entry.id   AF-A0A285K2L4-F1
#
_cell.length_a   1.000
_cell.length_b   1.000
_cell.length_c   1.000
_cell.angle_alpha   90.00
_cell.angle_beta   90.00
_cell.angle_gamma   90.00
#
_symmetry.space_group_name_H-M   'P 1'
#
loop_
_entity.id
_entity.type
_entity.pdbx_description
1 polymer ?
#
loop_
_entity_poly.entity_id
_entity_poly.type
_entity_poly.pdbx_seq_one_letter_code
_entity_poly.pdbx_strand_id
1 'polypeptide(L)'
;MAPVRVAAAQIEAGQDVAANLAACLRVIDAAAAAGAQLVVLPEFCNHLSWYASREQAHQRATRPGDDFLTAIAERARRHHMWIKVNVTHAYGNGRTGGTNLIFDEKGEIAGRCDKQTLMGAENDFLDPADHVGPVLDTPLGRLGMYACMEGVINEVTRGLTLRGAQVLLNSLNSFATDEADLHIPVRAAENKVWVVAANKVGPLLPAGELPAIAERLGVPPEWLHGAGESQIVAPDGTVVAKAPRTGEAIVVADIDPSRADDKRRPDGTDILAGRRPELYAPIAEPPVGRRRGPGAAELTVAVARGFGHVREAALEGHQLIVLPELSAGPQSLAAALGGTTGVAVTSVIENGAHVGIVVGAQGVVVRQPQLHATRGAGPAGHSPTGKRIVPVDLPWGRLAVIVGDDALYPETFRLAALADADVVAVPYRAQEPWELALGLPERAAENRLNVIVATPYGQPAAVFGLSTDFTLWTSWQGPFTGRISTPLRTDVPATTYRAGAVVAPAQAANRLVSRRTDLVDGRPWRLLGALIN
;
A
#
# COMPACT_ATOMS: atom_id res chain seq x y z
N MET A 1 8.46 6.27 -26.42
CA MET A 1 7.57 5.23 -26.98
C MET A 1 6.32 5.93 -27.52
N ALA A 2 5.57 5.35 -28.46
CA ALA A 2 4.26 5.92 -28.81
C ALA A 2 3.29 5.78 -27.63
N PRO A 3 2.30 6.69 -27.46
CA PRO A 3 1.27 6.50 -26.45
C PRO A 3 0.52 5.18 -26.64
N VAL A 4 0.29 4.47 -25.55
CA VAL A 4 -0.45 3.20 -25.48
C VAL A 4 -1.82 3.47 -24.90
N ARG A 5 -2.89 3.03 -25.58
CA ARG A 5 -4.24 3.11 -25.02
C ARG A 5 -4.52 1.88 -24.17
N VAL A 6 -4.84 2.09 -22.89
CA VAL A 6 -5.15 1.01 -21.94
C VAL A 6 -6.56 1.15 -21.38
N ALA A 7 -7.14 0.03 -20.95
CA ALA A 7 -8.45 -0.03 -20.35
C ALA A 7 -8.43 -0.76 -18.99
N ALA A 8 -9.19 -0.24 -18.04
CA ALA A 8 -9.56 -0.96 -16.83
C ALA A 8 -11.07 -1.25 -16.87
N ALA A 9 -11.44 -2.52 -16.68
CA ALA A 9 -12.83 -2.96 -16.69
C ALA A 9 -13.33 -3.23 -15.27
N GLN A 10 -14.61 -3.00 -15.03
CA GLN A 10 -15.33 -3.51 -13.87
C GLN A 10 -16.57 -4.26 -14.31
N ILE A 11 -16.75 -5.44 -13.73
CA ILE A 11 -17.88 -6.33 -13.96
C ILE A 11 -18.34 -6.90 -12.62
N GLU A 12 -19.58 -7.39 -12.61
CA GLU A 12 -20.00 -8.35 -11.60
C GLU A 12 -19.50 -9.74 -11.98
N ALA A 13 -19.07 -10.53 -10.99
CA ALA A 13 -18.74 -11.94 -11.21
C ALA A 13 -19.24 -12.79 -10.04
N GLY A 14 -20.22 -13.66 -10.32
CA GLY A 14 -20.90 -14.53 -9.37
C GLY A 14 -20.47 -16.00 -9.50
N GLN A 15 -21.38 -16.92 -9.15
CA GLN A 15 -21.12 -18.37 -9.22
C GLN A 15 -21.41 -19.00 -10.60
N ASP A 16 -22.10 -18.28 -11.49
CA ASP A 16 -22.38 -18.73 -12.86
C ASP A 16 -21.22 -18.38 -13.80
N VAL A 17 -20.42 -19.39 -14.16
CA VAL A 17 -19.25 -19.24 -15.02
C VAL A 17 -19.62 -18.74 -16.43
N ALA A 18 -20.77 -19.16 -16.97
CA ALA A 18 -21.19 -18.75 -18.31
C ALA A 18 -21.61 -17.27 -18.33
N ALA A 19 -22.34 -16.83 -17.31
CA ALA A 19 -22.70 -15.42 -17.15
C ALA A 19 -21.45 -14.53 -16.95
N ASN A 20 -20.51 -15.00 -16.12
CA ASN A 20 -19.23 -14.33 -15.88
C ASN A 20 -18.40 -14.20 -17.16
N LEU A 21 -18.31 -15.29 -17.95
CA LEU A 21 -17.62 -15.27 -19.25
C LEU A 21 -18.27 -14.26 -20.18
N ALA A 22 -19.60 -14.29 -20.31
CA ALA A 22 -20.33 -13.33 -21.15
C ALA A 22 -20.04 -11.88 -20.72
N ALA A 23 -19.95 -11.59 -19.43
CA ALA A 23 -19.57 -10.27 -18.91
C ALA A 23 -18.13 -9.89 -19.30
N CYS A 24 -17.17 -10.80 -19.10
CA CYS A 24 -15.78 -10.59 -19.52
C CYS A 24 -15.69 -10.26 -21.02
N LEU A 25 -16.35 -11.06 -21.87
CA LEU A 25 -16.32 -10.86 -23.33
C LEU A 25 -16.95 -9.52 -23.73
N ARG A 26 -18.04 -9.08 -23.08
CA ARG A 26 -18.66 -7.77 -23.34
C ARG A 26 -17.70 -6.61 -23.07
N VAL A 27 -17.05 -6.60 -21.91
CA VAL A 27 -16.14 -5.49 -21.56
C VAL A 27 -14.84 -5.52 -22.37
N ILE A 28 -14.38 -6.70 -22.79
CA ILE A 28 -13.27 -6.85 -23.74
C ILE A 28 -13.67 -6.26 -25.11
N ASP A 29 -14.86 -6.62 -25.62
CA ASP A 29 -15.38 -6.10 -26.89
C ASP A 29 -15.57 -4.57 -26.82
N ALA A 30 -16.02 -4.03 -25.69
CA ALA A 30 -16.14 -2.59 -25.46
C ALA A 30 -14.77 -1.89 -25.40
N ALA A 31 -13.76 -2.49 -24.74
CA ALA A 31 -12.42 -1.92 -24.66
C ALA A 31 -11.75 -1.87 -26.04
N ALA A 32 -11.92 -2.93 -26.84
CA ALA A 32 -11.48 -2.96 -28.24
C ALA A 32 -12.18 -1.89 -29.08
N ALA A 33 -13.50 -1.70 -28.91
CA ALA A 33 -14.25 -0.64 -29.59
C ALA A 33 -13.77 0.78 -29.20
N ALA A 34 -13.24 0.96 -27.99
CA ALA A 34 -12.60 2.20 -27.54
C ALA A 34 -11.14 2.35 -28.01
N GLY A 35 -10.61 1.37 -28.76
CA GLY A 35 -9.25 1.35 -29.29
C GLY A 35 -8.18 1.01 -28.26
N ALA A 36 -8.53 0.33 -27.16
CA ALA A 36 -7.55 -0.14 -26.20
C ALA A 36 -6.65 -1.22 -26.80
N GLN A 37 -5.36 -1.15 -26.50
CA GLN A 37 -4.35 -2.14 -26.84
C GLN A 37 -4.11 -3.14 -25.71
N LEU A 38 -4.55 -2.79 -24.49
CA LEU A 38 -4.52 -3.63 -23.30
C LEU A 38 -5.79 -3.41 -22.47
N VAL A 39 -6.42 -4.49 -22.00
CA VAL A 39 -7.49 -4.43 -21.00
C VAL A 39 -7.16 -5.30 -19.78
N VAL A 40 -7.41 -4.74 -18.59
CA VAL A 40 -7.30 -5.44 -17.31
C VAL A 40 -8.71 -5.77 -16.81
N LEU A 41 -8.93 -7.04 -16.46
CA LEU A 41 -10.18 -7.54 -15.88
C LEU A 41 -10.07 -7.74 -14.36
N PRO A 42 -11.19 -7.69 -13.60
CA PRO A 42 -11.19 -7.90 -12.15
C PRO A 42 -10.70 -9.27 -11.69
N GLU A 43 -10.40 -9.39 -10.40
CA GLU A 43 -9.86 -10.62 -9.81
C GLU A 43 -10.91 -11.73 -9.71
N PHE A 44 -10.54 -12.99 -9.94
CA PHE A 44 -11.51 -14.10 -9.98
C PHE A 44 -12.70 -13.79 -10.90
N CYS A 45 -12.41 -13.34 -12.13
CA CYS A 45 -13.44 -12.98 -13.11
C CYS A 45 -14.19 -14.21 -13.65
N ASN A 46 -13.67 -15.43 -13.42
CA ASN A 46 -14.32 -16.67 -13.85
C ASN A 46 -15.39 -17.16 -12.86
N HIS A 47 -15.20 -16.91 -11.56
CA HIS A 47 -16.06 -17.44 -10.51
C HIS A 47 -15.86 -16.66 -9.21
N LEU A 48 -16.91 -16.50 -8.40
CA LEU A 48 -16.80 -15.92 -7.07
C LEU A 48 -15.80 -16.69 -6.19
N SER A 49 -14.87 -16.01 -5.51
CA SER A 49 -13.89 -16.67 -4.62
C SER A 49 -14.51 -17.06 -3.27
N TRP A 50 -15.55 -17.89 -3.33
CA TRP A 50 -16.28 -18.45 -2.21
C TRP A 50 -16.46 -19.95 -2.43
N TYR A 51 -15.78 -20.74 -1.60
CA TYR A 51 -15.71 -22.19 -1.73
C TYR A 51 -16.05 -22.88 -0.41
N ALA A 52 -16.64 -24.07 -0.49
CA ALA A 52 -16.89 -24.92 0.66
C ALA A 52 -15.66 -25.77 1.04
N SER A 53 -14.77 -26.06 0.08
CA SER A 53 -13.59 -26.89 0.28
C SER A 53 -12.51 -26.63 -0.78
N ARG A 54 -11.28 -27.07 -0.52
CA ARG A 54 -10.18 -27.08 -1.51
C ARG A 54 -10.54 -27.89 -2.75
N GLU A 55 -11.25 -29.00 -2.57
CA GLU A 55 -11.71 -29.84 -3.68
C GLU A 55 -12.69 -29.08 -4.58
N GLN A 56 -13.67 -28.37 -3.99
CA GLN A 56 -14.60 -27.58 -4.76
C GLN A 56 -13.89 -26.43 -5.49
N ALA A 57 -12.95 -25.75 -4.83
CA ALA A 57 -12.13 -24.72 -5.48
C ALA A 57 -11.39 -25.29 -6.70
N HIS A 58 -10.78 -26.47 -6.56
CA HIS A 58 -10.09 -27.16 -7.65
C HIS A 58 -11.05 -27.58 -8.78
N GLN A 59 -12.23 -28.10 -8.46
CA GLN A 59 -13.24 -28.49 -9.45
C GLN A 59 -13.75 -27.29 -10.26
N ARG A 60 -13.99 -26.16 -9.61
CA ARG A 60 -14.51 -24.91 -10.23
C ARG A 60 -13.42 -24.08 -10.93
N ALA A 61 -12.14 -24.39 -10.69
CA ALA A 61 -11.03 -23.67 -11.28
C ALA A 61 -10.97 -23.85 -12.81
N THR A 62 -10.46 -22.82 -13.47
CA THR A 62 -10.07 -22.90 -14.88
C THR A 62 -8.89 -23.86 -15.07
N ARG A 63 -8.70 -24.33 -16.30
CA ARG A 63 -7.59 -25.20 -16.71
C ARG A 63 -7.06 -24.77 -18.08
N PRO A 64 -5.79 -25.05 -18.41
CA PRO A 64 -5.27 -24.81 -19.75
C PRO A 64 -6.17 -25.45 -20.82
N GLY A 65 -6.60 -24.67 -21.80
CA GLY A 65 -7.44 -25.13 -22.91
C GLY A 65 -8.92 -25.31 -22.59
N ASP A 66 -9.40 -24.86 -21.41
CA ASP A 66 -10.84 -24.85 -21.14
C ASP A 66 -11.58 -23.78 -21.95
N ASP A 67 -12.92 -23.87 -21.97
CA ASP A 67 -13.77 -22.97 -22.76
C ASP A 67 -13.65 -21.51 -22.33
N PHE A 68 -13.45 -21.25 -21.03
CA PHE A 68 -13.36 -19.90 -20.49
C PHE A 68 -12.09 -19.20 -21.01
N LEU A 69 -10.92 -19.80 -20.80
CA LEU A 69 -9.65 -19.24 -21.24
C LEU A 69 -9.52 -19.24 -22.77
N THR A 70 -10.08 -20.24 -23.45
CA THR A 70 -10.12 -20.29 -24.92
C THR A 70 -10.91 -19.11 -25.49
N ALA A 71 -12.09 -18.81 -24.95
CA ALA A 71 -12.89 -17.68 -25.42
C ALA A 71 -12.21 -16.32 -25.17
N ILE A 72 -11.47 -16.17 -24.07
CA ILE A 72 -10.65 -14.97 -23.80
C ILE A 72 -9.51 -14.85 -24.82
N ALA A 73 -8.78 -15.94 -25.07
CA ALA A 73 -7.72 -15.99 -26.07
C ALA A 73 -8.22 -15.64 -27.48
N GLU A 74 -9.39 -16.15 -27.86
CA GLU A 74 -10.03 -15.82 -29.13
C GLU A 74 -10.35 -14.34 -29.28
N ARG A 75 -10.77 -13.68 -28.18
CA ARG A 75 -11.00 -12.23 -28.19
C ARG A 75 -9.72 -11.43 -28.27
N ALA A 76 -8.66 -11.85 -27.57
CA ALA A 76 -7.35 -11.22 -27.70
C ALA A 76 -6.87 -11.25 -29.16
N ARG A 77 -6.96 -12.42 -29.80
CA ARG A 77 -6.63 -12.62 -31.23
C ARG A 77 -7.51 -11.81 -32.16
N ARG A 78 -8.83 -11.79 -31.92
CA ARG A 78 -9.80 -11.09 -32.77
C ARG A 78 -9.57 -9.58 -32.79
N HIS A 79 -9.21 -9.01 -31.64
CA HIS A 79 -9.06 -7.57 -31.47
C HIS A 79 -7.63 -7.09 -31.55
N HIS A 80 -6.66 -8.00 -31.72
CA HIS A 80 -5.23 -7.69 -31.64
C HIS A 80 -4.88 -6.92 -30.35
N MET A 81 -5.44 -7.39 -29.22
CA MET A 81 -5.39 -6.69 -27.94
C MET A 81 -4.83 -7.61 -26.85
N TRP A 82 -4.00 -7.05 -25.98
CA TRP A 82 -3.51 -7.73 -24.80
C TRP A 82 -4.60 -7.79 -23.72
N ILE A 83 -4.77 -8.93 -23.06
CA ILE A 83 -5.84 -9.12 -22.08
C ILE A 83 -5.26 -9.72 -20.80
N LYS A 84 -5.37 -8.99 -19.69
CA LYS A 84 -4.99 -9.47 -18.35
C LYS A 84 -6.23 -9.93 -17.60
N VAL A 85 -6.27 -11.19 -17.20
CA VAL A 85 -7.29 -11.78 -16.33
C VAL A 85 -6.67 -12.27 -15.03
N ASN A 86 -7.50 -12.40 -14.01
CA ASN A 86 -7.17 -13.22 -12.86
C ASN A 86 -8.32 -14.19 -12.56
N VAL A 87 -7.97 -15.45 -12.35
CA VAL A 87 -8.91 -16.57 -12.24
C VAL A 87 -8.46 -17.55 -11.16
N THR A 88 -9.40 -18.29 -10.59
CA THR A 88 -9.05 -19.53 -9.89
C THR A 88 -8.59 -20.53 -10.94
N HIS A 89 -7.37 -21.05 -10.81
CA HIS A 89 -6.74 -21.92 -11.81
C HIS A 89 -6.19 -23.20 -11.18
N ALA A 90 -6.46 -24.34 -11.80
CA ALA A 90 -6.00 -25.65 -11.38
C ALA A 90 -4.83 -26.12 -12.24
N TYR A 91 -3.81 -26.64 -11.58
CA TYR A 91 -2.60 -27.17 -12.21
C TYR A 91 -2.58 -28.70 -12.19
N GLY A 92 -1.86 -29.31 -13.16
CA GLY A 92 -1.74 -30.76 -13.27
C GLY A 92 -1.02 -31.44 -12.10
N ASN A 93 -0.30 -30.68 -11.26
CA ASN A 93 0.34 -31.16 -10.03
C ASN A 93 -0.60 -31.09 -8.81
N GLY A 94 -1.87 -30.76 -9.00
CA GLY A 94 -2.88 -30.66 -7.93
C GLY A 94 -2.95 -29.30 -7.23
N ARG A 95 -2.05 -28.36 -7.51
CA ARG A 95 -2.13 -26.99 -6.96
C ARG A 95 -3.34 -26.24 -7.53
N THR A 96 -3.90 -25.33 -6.73
CA THR A 96 -4.96 -24.40 -7.16
C THR A 96 -4.62 -22.99 -6.73
N GLY A 97 -4.37 -22.08 -7.67
CA GLY A 97 -3.94 -20.71 -7.38
C GLY A 97 -4.98 -19.67 -7.76
N GLY A 98 -4.94 -18.51 -7.10
CA GLY A 98 -5.49 -17.27 -7.64
C GLY A 98 -4.49 -16.71 -8.66
N THR A 99 -4.75 -16.93 -9.94
CA THR A 99 -3.72 -16.88 -10.99
C THR A 99 -3.97 -15.71 -11.92
N ASN A 100 -2.95 -14.85 -12.09
CA ASN A 100 -2.90 -13.86 -13.14
C ASN A 100 -2.44 -14.51 -14.45
N LEU A 101 -3.17 -14.27 -15.54
CA LEU A 101 -2.81 -14.65 -16.89
C LEU A 101 -2.88 -13.42 -17.78
N ILE A 102 -1.90 -13.27 -18.67
CA ILE A 102 -1.95 -12.26 -19.72
C ILE A 102 -1.83 -12.90 -21.08
N PHE A 103 -2.82 -12.64 -21.91
CA PHE A 103 -2.88 -13.07 -23.30
C PHE A 103 -2.31 -11.94 -24.17
N ASP A 104 -1.48 -12.29 -25.14
CA ASP A 104 -1.00 -11.36 -26.16
C ASP A 104 -2.02 -11.15 -27.28
N GLU A 105 -1.68 -10.29 -28.24
CA GLU A 105 -2.50 -9.97 -29.42
C GLU A 105 -2.77 -11.17 -30.35
N LYS A 106 -2.07 -12.30 -30.18
CA LYS A 106 -2.29 -13.56 -30.92
C LYS A 106 -3.20 -14.52 -30.16
N GLY A 107 -3.54 -14.21 -28.91
CA GLY A 107 -4.27 -15.09 -28.02
C GLY A 107 -3.39 -16.10 -27.29
N GLU A 108 -2.07 -15.95 -27.31
CA GLU A 108 -1.14 -16.82 -26.59
C GLU A 108 -0.94 -16.30 -25.15
N ILE A 109 -0.78 -17.21 -24.19
CA ILE A 109 -0.46 -16.81 -22.80
C ILE A 109 1.01 -16.34 -22.78
N ALA A 110 1.22 -15.03 -22.77
CA ALA A 110 2.54 -14.42 -22.71
C ALA A 110 3.15 -14.44 -21.29
N GLY A 111 2.31 -14.53 -20.26
CA GLY A 111 2.79 -14.62 -18.88
C GLY A 111 1.74 -15.15 -17.91
N ARG A 112 2.25 -15.72 -16.81
CA ARG A 112 1.44 -16.27 -15.71
C ARG A 112 2.14 -16.04 -14.39
N CYS A 113 1.37 -15.72 -13.34
CA CYS A 113 1.83 -15.81 -11.96
C CYS A 113 0.68 -15.99 -10.98
N ASP A 114 0.88 -16.86 -9.99
CA ASP A 114 -0.02 -16.98 -8.84
C ASP A 114 0.10 -15.74 -7.93
N LYS A 115 -0.96 -15.44 -7.19
CA LYS A 115 -0.98 -14.44 -6.13
C LYS A 115 -0.02 -14.86 -5.01
N GLN A 116 0.89 -13.98 -4.63
CA GLN A 116 1.91 -14.23 -3.63
C GLN A 116 1.38 -14.02 -2.20
N THR A 117 0.46 -13.08 -2.02
CA THR A 117 -0.19 -12.78 -0.73
C THR A 117 -1.69 -13.05 -0.83
N LEU A 118 -2.14 -14.13 -0.18
CA LEU A 118 -3.55 -14.53 -0.13
C LEU A 118 -4.31 -13.77 0.95
N MET A 119 -5.61 -13.56 0.75
CA MET A 119 -6.49 -12.85 1.67
C MET A 119 -7.69 -13.68 2.13
N GLY A 120 -7.98 -13.64 3.43
CA GLY A 120 -9.19 -14.21 4.02
C GLY A 120 -9.37 -15.69 3.66
N ALA A 121 -10.52 -16.02 3.08
CA ALA A 121 -10.90 -17.38 2.68
C ALA A 121 -9.98 -17.99 1.60
N GLU A 122 -9.24 -17.18 0.83
CA GLU A 122 -8.25 -17.68 -0.12
C GLU A 122 -7.22 -18.57 0.58
N ASN A 123 -6.82 -18.21 1.81
CA ASN A 123 -5.88 -18.99 2.61
C ASN A 123 -6.39 -20.40 2.94
N ASP A 124 -7.72 -20.60 2.99
CA ASP A 124 -8.34 -21.89 3.27
C ASP A 124 -8.32 -22.79 2.03
N PHE A 125 -8.43 -22.20 0.83
CA PHE A 125 -8.78 -22.94 -0.38
C PHE A 125 -7.72 -22.97 -1.48
N LEU A 126 -6.83 -21.97 -1.52
CA LEU A 126 -5.85 -21.78 -2.58
C LEU A 126 -4.42 -22.02 -2.08
N ASP A 127 -3.52 -22.18 -3.04
CA ASP A 127 -2.08 -22.24 -2.85
C ASP A 127 -1.47 -20.87 -3.16
N PRO A 128 -0.63 -20.32 -2.26
CA PRO A 128 0.12 -19.11 -2.59
C PRO A 128 1.16 -19.42 -3.68
N ALA A 129 1.66 -18.38 -4.32
CA ALA A 129 2.76 -18.51 -5.26
C ALA A 129 4.01 -19.14 -4.62
N ASP A 130 4.70 -19.98 -5.37
CA ASP A 130 6.01 -20.55 -5.03
C ASP A 130 7.18 -19.87 -5.77
N HIS A 131 6.87 -18.96 -6.69
CA HIS A 131 7.84 -18.18 -7.45
C HIS A 131 7.32 -16.77 -7.72
N VAL A 132 8.25 -15.87 -8.01
CA VAL A 132 7.97 -14.49 -8.35
C VAL A 132 7.40 -14.41 -9.78
N GLY A 133 6.36 -13.60 -9.99
CA GLY A 133 5.80 -13.36 -11.32
C GLY A 133 6.73 -12.62 -12.29
N PRO A 134 6.62 -12.86 -13.60
CA PRO A 134 7.50 -12.23 -14.59
C PRO A 134 7.21 -10.73 -14.75
N VAL A 135 8.23 -9.99 -15.21
CA VAL A 135 8.03 -8.69 -15.87
C VAL A 135 8.17 -8.95 -17.36
N LEU A 136 7.13 -8.65 -18.14
CA LEU A 136 7.05 -8.96 -19.56
C LEU A 136 7.51 -7.77 -20.37
N ASP A 137 8.50 -7.96 -21.25
CA ASP A 137 8.88 -6.96 -22.23
C ASP A 137 7.94 -7.05 -23.44
N THR A 138 7.18 -5.99 -23.68
CA THR A 138 6.12 -5.98 -24.70
C THR A 138 6.18 -4.68 -25.52
N PRO A 139 5.55 -4.64 -26.70
CA PRO A 139 5.38 -3.40 -27.45
C PRO A 139 4.66 -2.28 -26.66
N LEU A 140 3.94 -2.63 -25.59
CA LEU A 140 3.18 -1.73 -24.74
C LEU A 140 3.98 -1.22 -23.52
N GLY A 141 5.28 -1.54 -23.46
CA GLY A 141 6.13 -1.32 -22.30
C GLY A 141 6.31 -2.58 -21.44
N ARG A 142 7.08 -2.44 -20.36
CA ARG A 142 7.36 -3.56 -19.45
C ARG A 142 6.21 -3.75 -18.45
N LEU A 143 5.49 -4.86 -18.56
CA LEU A 143 4.26 -5.12 -17.81
C LEU A 143 4.55 -6.00 -16.58
N GLY A 144 4.02 -5.60 -15.42
CA GLY A 144 4.04 -6.41 -14.19
C GLY A 144 2.62 -6.69 -13.70
N MET A 145 2.33 -7.93 -13.28
CA MET A 145 0.99 -8.33 -12.82
C MET A 145 0.95 -8.56 -11.32
N TYR A 146 -0.13 -8.11 -10.67
CA TYR A 146 -0.43 -8.42 -9.28
C TYR A 146 -1.95 -8.41 -9.05
N ALA A 147 -2.39 -8.82 -7.86
CA ALA A 147 -3.81 -8.87 -7.51
C ALA A 147 -4.12 -8.44 -6.07
N CYS A 148 -5.09 -7.53 -5.94
CA CYS A 148 -5.84 -7.16 -4.74
C CYS A 148 -4.94 -6.92 -3.52
N MET A 149 -4.92 -7.85 -2.55
CA MET A 149 -4.15 -7.76 -1.31
C MET A 149 -2.66 -7.45 -1.51
N GLU A 150 -2.08 -7.88 -2.63
CA GLU A 150 -0.69 -7.56 -3.01
C GLU A 150 -0.45 -6.05 -3.26
N GLY A 151 -1.52 -5.28 -3.49
CA GLY A 151 -1.50 -3.82 -3.66
C GLY A 151 -1.73 -3.03 -2.37
N VAL A 152 -2.24 -3.67 -1.32
CA VAL A 152 -2.42 -3.07 0.02
C VAL A 152 -1.09 -3.01 0.77
N ILE A 153 -0.12 -3.83 0.35
CA ILE A 153 1.26 -3.83 0.84
C ILE A 153 2.23 -3.48 -0.29
N ASN A 154 3.45 -3.05 0.04
CA ASN A 154 4.39 -2.50 -0.94
C ASN A 154 5.24 -3.54 -1.66
N GLU A 155 5.44 -4.73 -1.08
CA GLU A 155 6.58 -5.56 -1.45
C GLU A 155 6.47 -6.16 -2.86
N VAL A 156 5.27 -6.56 -3.28
CA VAL A 156 5.05 -7.15 -4.62
C VAL A 156 5.23 -6.09 -5.72
N THR A 157 4.59 -4.93 -5.57
CA THR A 157 4.66 -3.82 -6.54
C THR A 157 6.06 -3.22 -6.60
N ARG A 158 6.73 -3.06 -5.45
CA ARG A 158 8.14 -2.65 -5.36
C ARG A 158 9.04 -3.65 -6.08
N GLY A 159 8.86 -4.95 -5.83
CA GLY A 159 9.63 -6.01 -6.48
C GLY A 159 9.47 -6.03 -8.00
N LEU A 160 8.26 -5.84 -8.52
CA LEU A 160 7.99 -5.73 -9.96
C LEU A 160 8.69 -4.51 -10.57
N THR A 161 8.62 -3.36 -9.88
CA THR A 161 9.25 -2.11 -10.32
C THR A 161 10.78 -2.22 -10.34
N LEU A 162 11.38 -2.83 -9.32
CA LEU A 162 12.84 -3.05 -9.27
C LEU A 162 13.34 -3.99 -10.37
N ARG A 163 12.49 -4.88 -10.88
CA ARG A 163 12.76 -5.69 -12.08
C ARG A 163 12.45 -4.98 -13.40
N GLY A 164 12.11 -3.69 -13.36
CA GLY A 164 11.96 -2.82 -14.51
C GLY A 164 10.52 -2.62 -15.00
N ALA A 165 9.48 -3.05 -14.27
CA ALA A 165 8.11 -2.81 -14.70
C ALA A 165 7.83 -1.29 -14.87
N GLN A 166 7.19 -0.93 -15.98
CA GLN A 166 6.73 0.42 -16.30
C GLN A 166 5.22 0.59 -16.11
N VAL A 167 4.47 -0.50 -16.26
CA VAL A 167 3.01 -0.55 -16.07
C VAL A 167 2.66 -1.73 -15.19
N LEU A 168 2.00 -1.48 -14.07
CA LEU A 168 1.50 -2.51 -13.17
C LEU A 168 0.01 -2.78 -13.43
N LEU A 169 -0.36 -4.05 -13.49
CA LEU A 169 -1.70 -4.52 -13.84
C LEU A 169 -2.35 -5.16 -12.61
N ASN A 170 -3.28 -4.45 -11.98
CA ASN A 170 -3.95 -4.88 -10.76
C ASN A 170 -5.35 -5.43 -11.06
N SER A 171 -5.59 -6.68 -10.66
CA SER A 171 -6.96 -7.22 -10.62
C SER A 171 -7.42 -7.22 -9.16
N LEU A 172 -8.60 -6.70 -8.88
CA LEU A 172 -9.16 -6.60 -7.54
C LEU A 172 -10.50 -7.32 -7.41
N ASN A 173 -10.72 -7.92 -6.23
CA ASN A 173 -11.99 -8.43 -5.72
C ASN A 173 -12.21 -7.81 -4.33
N SER A 174 -12.47 -6.51 -4.28
CA SER A 174 -12.49 -5.74 -3.03
C SER A 174 -13.73 -4.85 -2.93
N PHE A 175 -14.39 -4.91 -1.77
CA PHE A 175 -15.45 -3.98 -1.39
C PHE A 175 -14.90 -2.71 -0.72
N ALA A 176 -13.57 -2.67 -0.50
CA ALA A 176 -12.95 -1.60 0.25
C ALA A 176 -12.83 -0.34 -0.61
N THR A 177 -13.33 0.78 -0.11
CA THR A 177 -13.31 2.07 -0.83
C THR A 177 -11.93 2.72 -0.80
N ASP A 178 -11.07 2.32 0.14
CA ASP A 178 -9.69 2.80 0.22
C ASP A 178 -8.74 2.20 -0.81
N GLU A 179 -9.17 1.18 -1.57
CA GLU A 179 -8.43 0.72 -2.75
C GLU A 179 -8.22 1.85 -3.75
N ALA A 180 -9.31 2.52 -4.13
CA ALA A 180 -9.28 3.52 -5.18
C ALA A 180 -8.69 4.85 -4.69
N ASP A 181 -8.91 5.18 -3.41
CA ASP A 181 -8.52 6.47 -2.84
C ASP A 181 -7.08 6.50 -2.32
N LEU A 182 -6.51 5.35 -1.94
CA LEU A 182 -5.21 5.29 -1.28
C LEU A 182 -4.29 4.21 -1.88
N HIS A 183 -4.70 2.94 -1.83
CA HIS A 183 -3.81 1.82 -2.14
C HIS A 183 -3.37 1.80 -3.61
N ILE A 184 -4.28 1.97 -4.56
CA ILE A 184 -3.90 1.95 -5.98
C ILE A 184 -3.04 3.19 -6.34
N PRO A 185 -3.41 4.44 -5.98
CA PRO A 185 -2.63 5.60 -6.38
C PRO A 185 -1.22 5.66 -5.78
N VAL A 186 -1.06 5.23 -4.53
CA VAL A 186 0.26 5.25 -3.88
C VAL A 186 1.23 4.29 -4.54
N ARG A 187 0.79 3.12 -5.04
CA ARG A 187 1.68 2.18 -5.76
C ARG A 187 2.21 2.77 -7.06
N ALA A 188 1.44 3.63 -7.73
CA ALA A 188 1.89 4.35 -8.91
C ALA A 188 2.96 5.39 -8.52
N ALA A 189 2.65 6.25 -7.55
CA ALA A 189 3.50 7.36 -7.13
C ALA A 189 4.84 6.91 -6.50
N GLU A 190 4.79 5.97 -5.55
CA GLU A 190 5.97 5.53 -4.79
C GLU A 190 6.99 4.76 -5.64
N ASN A 191 6.53 4.21 -6.77
CA ASN A 191 7.36 3.46 -7.71
C ASN A 191 7.65 4.26 -8.99
N LYS A 192 7.01 5.43 -9.18
CA LYS A 192 7.00 6.21 -10.42
C LYS A 192 6.70 5.34 -11.64
N VAL A 193 5.56 4.63 -11.61
CA VAL A 193 5.08 3.73 -12.68
C VAL A 193 3.59 3.95 -12.96
N TRP A 194 3.13 3.51 -14.12
CA TRP A 194 1.68 3.47 -14.39
C TRP A 194 1.02 2.32 -13.65
N VAL A 195 -0.24 2.49 -13.25
CA VAL A 195 -1.08 1.39 -12.73
C VAL A 195 -2.40 1.35 -13.50
N VAL A 196 -2.79 0.17 -13.96
CA VAL A 196 -4.11 -0.11 -14.55
C VAL A 196 -4.81 -1.11 -13.62
N ALA A 197 -5.85 -0.65 -12.94
CA ALA A 197 -6.50 -1.38 -11.85
C ALA A 197 -7.98 -1.63 -12.14
N ALA A 198 -8.37 -2.90 -12.14
CA ALA A 198 -9.72 -3.37 -12.43
C ALA A 198 -10.33 -4.03 -11.19
N ASN A 199 -11.41 -3.47 -10.66
CA ASN A 199 -12.11 -3.99 -9.49
C ASN A 199 -13.52 -4.48 -9.85
N LYS A 200 -14.07 -5.38 -9.04
CA LYS A 200 -15.44 -5.83 -9.19
C LYS A 200 -16.45 -4.78 -8.74
N VAL A 201 -17.65 -4.94 -9.27
CA VAL A 201 -18.89 -4.36 -8.73
C VAL A 201 -19.85 -5.49 -8.35
N GLY A 202 -20.95 -5.15 -7.66
CA GLY A 202 -21.97 -6.11 -7.26
C GLY A 202 -21.51 -7.05 -6.13
N PRO A 203 -22.33 -8.04 -5.74
CA PRO A 203 -22.08 -8.87 -4.56
C PRO A 203 -20.74 -9.64 -4.61
N LEU A 204 -19.92 -9.53 -3.56
CA LEU A 204 -18.71 -10.35 -3.37
C LEU A 204 -18.95 -11.59 -2.50
N LEU A 205 -20.21 -11.87 -2.21
CA LEU A 205 -20.68 -13.04 -1.47
C LEU A 205 -21.85 -13.68 -2.23
N PRO A 206 -22.14 -14.98 -2.01
CA PRO A 206 -23.31 -15.61 -2.61
C PRO A 206 -24.58 -14.84 -2.23
N ALA A 207 -25.43 -14.54 -3.22
CA ALA A 207 -26.60 -13.69 -3.04
C ALA A 207 -27.55 -14.17 -1.93
N GLY A 208 -27.67 -15.50 -1.74
CA GLY A 208 -28.49 -16.08 -0.68
C GLY A 208 -27.88 -15.99 0.73
N GLU A 209 -26.56 -15.85 0.85
CA GLU A 209 -25.86 -15.75 2.14
C GLU A 209 -25.60 -14.30 2.57
N LEU A 210 -25.55 -13.39 1.60
CA LEU A 210 -25.21 -11.98 1.79
C LEU A 210 -26.04 -11.29 2.92
N PRO A 211 -27.38 -11.40 2.97
CA PRO A 211 -28.15 -10.71 4.01
C PRO A 211 -27.80 -11.17 5.43
N ALA A 212 -27.66 -12.49 5.64
CA ALA A 212 -27.34 -13.05 6.94
C ALA A 212 -25.91 -12.70 7.39
N ILE A 213 -24.95 -12.67 6.45
CA ILE A 213 -23.59 -12.25 6.74
C ILE A 213 -23.55 -10.75 7.09
N ALA A 214 -24.23 -9.91 6.31
CA ALA A 214 -24.32 -8.48 6.56
C ALA A 214 -24.90 -8.16 7.95
N GLU A 215 -26.01 -8.83 8.31
CA GLU A 215 -26.63 -8.72 9.64
C GLU A 215 -25.64 -9.11 10.76
N ARG A 216 -24.94 -10.24 10.62
CA ARG A 216 -23.95 -10.69 11.61
C ARG A 216 -22.79 -9.72 11.80
N LEU A 217 -22.38 -9.03 10.74
CA LEU A 217 -21.29 -8.06 10.78
C LEU A 217 -21.74 -6.67 11.25
N GLY A 218 -23.05 -6.42 11.31
CA GLY A 218 -23.60 -5.10 11.61
C GLY A 218 -23.36 -4.07 10.49
N VAL A 219 -23.22 -4.52 9.24
CA VAL A 219 -22.97 -3.65 8.09
C VAL A 219 -24.09 -3.77 7.06
N PRO A 220 -24.47 -2.70 6.35
CA PRO A 220 -25.44 -2.82 5.26
C PRO A 220 -24.91 -3.73 4.12
N PRO A 221 -25.75 -4.58 3.49
CA PRO A 221 -25.32 -5.54 2.47
C PRO A 221 -24.56 -4.93 1.30
N GLU A 222 -24.91 -3.71 0.89
CA GLU A 222 -24.27 -2.99 -0.21
C GLU A 222 -22.78 -2.68 0.04
N TRP A 223 -22.34 -2.67 1.30
CA TRP A 223 -20.93 -2.50 1.65
C TRP A 223 -20.10 -3.77 1.52
N LEU A 224 -20.74 -4.90 1.21
CA LEU A 224 -20.08 -6.16 0.85
C LEU A 224 -20.12 -6.38 -0.67
N HIS A 225 -20.53 -5.37 -1.43
CA HIS A 225 -20.39 -5.33 -2.88
C HIS A 225 -19.02 -4.79 -3.27
N GLY A 226 -18.51 -5.22 -4.42
CA GLY A 226 -17.29 -4.68 -4.98
C GLY A 226 -17.38 -3.16 -5.11
N ALA A 227 -16.33 -2.47 -4.70
CA ALA A 227 -16.33 -1.01 -4.62
C ALA A 227 -16.31 -0.32 -6.00
N GLY A 228 -16.17 -1.08 -7.09
CA GLY A 228 -16.00 -0.54 -8.42
C GLY A 228 -14.78 0.37 -8.47
N GLU A 229 -14.94 1.55 -9.04
CA GLU A 229 -13.90 2.57 -9.08
C GLU A 229 -12.58 2.09 -9.73
N SER A 230 -12.70 1.19 -10.70
CA SER A 230 -11.58 0.78 -11.56
C SER A 230 -10.92 2.01 -12.17
N GLN A 231 -9.58 2.04 -12.20
CA GLN A 231 -8.87 3.27 -12.51
C GLN A 231 -7.53 3.05 -13.19
N ILE A 232 -7.09 4.10 -13.89
CA ILE A 232 -5.78 4.22 -14.52
C ILE A 232 -5.06 5.37 -13.81
N VAL A 233 -3.85 5.11 -13.30
CA VAL A 233 -3.09 6.06 -12.49
C VAL A 233 -1.71 6.31 -13.08
N ALA A 234 -1.35 7.58 -13.15
CA ALA A 234 -0.06 8.08 -13.64
C ALA A 234 1.08 7.90 -12.62
N PRO A 235 2.35 7.95 -13.07
CA PRO A 235 3.54 7.81 -12.21
C PRO A 235 3.68 8.79 -11.03
N ASP A 236 2.90 9.87 -11.00
CA ASP A 236 2.86 10.85 -9.90
C ASP A 236 1.69 10.61 -8.92
N GLY A 237 0.91 9.55 -9.13
CA GLY A 237 -0.29 9.23 -8.35
C GLY A 237 -1.58 9.86 -8.89
N THR A 238 -1.53 10.62 -9.99
CA THR A 238 -2.73 11.21 -10.58
C THR A 238 -3.62 10.15 -11.19
N VAL A 239 -4.87 10.07 -10.73
CA VAL A 239 -5.89 9.24 -11.36
C VAL A 239 -6.34 9.91 -12.66
N VAL A 240 -6.00 9.32 -13.82
CA VAL A 240 -6.30 9.89 -15.14
C VAL A 240 -7.62 9.39 -15.73
N ALA A 241 -8.14 8.27 -15.21
CA ALA A 241 -9.47 7.77 -15.52
C ALA A 241 -9.98 6.94 -14.34
N LYS A 242 -11.25 7.13 -13.94
CA LYS A 242 -11.90 6.43 -12.81
C LYS A 242 -13.32 6.03 -13.21
N ALA A 243 -13.65 4.77 -13.01
CA ALA A 243 -14.96 4.19 -13.25
C ALA A 243 -15.93 4.53 -12.09
N PRO A 244 -17.26 4.41 -12.28
CA PRO A 244 -18.21 4.65 -11.20
C PRO A 244 -18.07 3.60 -10.08
N ARG A 245 -18.62 3.92 -8.92
CA ARG A 245 -18.66 3.03 -7.75
C ARG A 245 -19.50 1.76 -7.97
N THR A 246 -20.49 1.83 -8.84
CA THR A 246 -21.41 0.73 -9.13
C THR A 246 -21.63 0.60 -10.63
N GLY A 247 -22.06 -0.58 -11.07
CA GLY A 247 -22.40 -0.88 -12.46
C GLY A 247 -21.21 -1.32 -13.32
N GLU A 248 -21.50 -2.15 -14.33
CA GLU A 248 -20.53 -2.59 -15.35
C GLU A 248 -20.00 -1.38 -16.13
N ALA A 249 -18.67 -1.28 -16.27
CA ALA A 249 -18.04 -0.16 -16.97
C ALA A 249 -16.66 -0.52 -17.49
N ILE A 250 -16.20 0.25 -18.48
CA ILE A 250 -14.78 0.36 -18.84
C ILE A 250 -14.35 1.81 -18.73
N VAL A 251 -13.09 2.04 -18.35
CA VAL A 251 -12.45 3.35 -18.49
C VAL A 251 -11.16 3.19 -19.28
N VAL A 252 -10.86 4.19 -20.11
CA VAL A 252 -9.71 4.18 -21.02
C VAL A 252 -8.86 5.43 -20.85
N ALA A 253 -7.55 5.29 -21.06
CA ALA A 253 -6.63 6.41 -21.14
C ALA A 253 -5.47 6.10 -22.07
N ASP A 254 -4.90 7.14 -22.68
CA ASP A 254 -3.62 7.07 -23.37
C ASP A 254 -2.50 7.31 -22.36
N ILE A 255 -1.59 6.35 -22.24
CA ILE A 255 -0.45 6.39 -21.33
C ILE A 255 0.86 6.41 -22.12
N ASP A 256 1.90 7.01 -21.55
CA ASP A 256 3.27 6.89 -22.07
C ASP A 256 4.10 6.09 -21.07
N PRO A 257 4.34 4.78 -21.31
CA PRO A 257 5.13 3.93 -20.41
C PRO A 257 6.54 4.46 -20.15
N SER A 258 7.13 5.25 -21.07
CA SER A 258 8.47 5.80 -20.88
C SER A 258 8.56 6.87 -19.78
N ARG A 259 7.43 7.47 -19.38
CA ARG A 259 7.38 8.31 -18.17
C ARG A 259 7.75 7.56 -16.89
N ALA A 260 7.64 6.23 -16.90
CA ALA A 260 8.05 5.40 -15.77
C ALA A 260 9.57 5.21 -15.69
N ASP A 261 10.35 5.60 -16.70
CA ASP A 261 11.81 5.44 -16.67
C ASP A 261 12.50 6.54 -15.83
N ASP A 262 11.83 7.67 -15.59
CA ASP A 262 12.34 8.72 -14.70
C ASP A 262 11.88 8.48 -13.25
N LYS A 263 12.83 8.03 -12.42
CA LYS A 263 12.61 7.76 -10.99
C LYS A 263 12.98 8.94 -10.10
N ARG A 264 13.31 10.10 -10.67
CA ARG A 264 13.82 11.24 -9.92
C ARG A 264 12.70 12.09 -9.33
N ARG A 265 12.99 12.66 -8.16
CA ARG A 265 12.28 13.78 -7.53
C ARG A 265 12.78 15.13 -8.11
N PRO A 266 12.09 16.25 -7.80
CA PRO A 266 12.53 17.58 -8.22
C PRO A 266 13.97 17.96 -7.83
N ASP A 267 14.48 17.46 -6.71
CA ASP A 267 15.87 17.65 -6.26
C ASP A 267 16.90 16.75 -6.99
N GLY A 268 16.44 15.89 -7.90
CA GLY A 268 17.27 14.92 -8.62
C GLY A 268 17.57 13.64 -7.84
N THR A 269 17.00 13.44 -6.65
CA THR A 269 17.07 12.17 -5.91
C THR A 269 16.28 11.10 -6.66
N ASP A 270 16.96 10.01 -7.03
CA ASP A 270 16.32 8.84 -7.64
C ASP A 270 15.81 7.90 -6.54
N ILE A 271 14.48 7.70 -6.47
CA ILE A 271 13.84 6.97 -5.37
C ILE A 271 14.05 5.46 -5.43
N LEU A 272 14.53 4.92 -6.56
CA LEU A 272 14.88 3.50 -6.66
C LEU A 272 16.38 3.30 -6.47
N ALA A 273 17.22 4.15 -7.07
CA ALA A 273 18.66 4.06 -6.92
C ALA A 273 19.16 4.50 -5.53
N GLY A 274 18.39 5.35 -4.83
CA GLY A 274 18.69 5.81 -3.46
C GLY A 274 18.37 4.78 -2.36
N ARG A 275 17.78 3.63 -2.74
CA ARG A 275 17.49 2.52 -1.81
C ARG A 275 18.78 1.94 -1.20
N ARG A 276 18.61 1.22 -0.09
CA ARG A 276 19.70 0.57 0.65
C ARG A 276 19.35 -0.90 0.92
N PRO A 277 19.44 -1.78 -0.10
CA PRO A 277 18.99 -3.18 -0.02
C PRO A 277 19.56 -3.96 1.17
N GLU A 278 20.79 -3.65 1.59
CA GLU A 278 21.43 -4.29 2.74
C GLU A 278 20.74 -4.00 4.08
N LEU A 279 19.97 -2.91 4.18
CA LEU A 279 19.16 -2.58 5.35
C LEU A 279 17.85 -3.39 5.39
N TYR A 280 17.41 -3.89 4.23
CA TYR A 280 16.08 -4.48 4.06
C TYR A 280 16.08 -6.00 4.22
N ALA A 281 17.23 -6.62 4.48
CA ALA A 281 17.35 -8.06 4.73
C ALA A 281 16.29 -8.61 5.72
N PRO A 282 15.96 -7.94 6.85
CA PRO A 282 14.92 -8.42 7.78
C PRO A 282 13.53 -8.57 7.15
N ILE A 283 13.22 -7.83 6.07
CA ILE A 283 11.93 -7.92 5.37
C ILE A 283 11.82 -9.28 4.64
N ALA A 284 12.93 -9.86 4.19
CA ALA A 284 12.96 -11.17 3.54
C ALA A 284 13.10 -12.34 4.52
N GLU A 285 13.17 -12.10 5.83
CA GLU A 285 13.23 -13.15 6.84
C GLU A 285 11.85 -13.74 7.16
N PRO A 286 11.78 -15.01 7.63
CA PRO A 286 10.54 -15.62 8.08
C PRO A 286 9.82 -14.74 9.14
N PRO A 287 8.47 -14.65 9.09
CA PRO A 287 7.71 -13.91 10.08
C PRO A 287 7.89 -14.53 11.46
N VAL A 288 8.05 -13.68 12.47
CA VAL A 288 8.30 -14.08 13.86
C VAL A 288 7.17 -13.69 14.81
N GLY A 289 6.12 -13.03 14.32
CA GLY A 289 5.11 -12.42 15.15
C GLY A 289 5.60 -11.14 15.81
N ARG A 290 4.65 -10.28 16.22
CA ARG A 290 4.92 -9.19 17.15
C ARG A 290 5.36 -9.79 18.49
N ARG A 291 6.49 -9.33 19.04
CA ARG A 291 7.06 -9.84 20.30
C ARG A 291 6.64 -8.99 21.50
N ARG A 292 6.38 -7.70 21.27
CA ARG A 292 5.94 -6.76 22.31
C ARG A 292 4.42 -6.75 22.45
N GLY A 293 3.97 -6.57 23.69
CA GLY A 293 2.56 -6.30 23.99
C GLY A 293 2.09 -4.94 23.42
N PRO A 294 0.78 -4.65 23.50
CA PRO A 294 0.24 -3.38 23.05
C PRO A 294 0.79 -2.20 23.86
N GLY A 295 0.97 -1.05 23.21
CA GLY A 295 1.22 0.23 23.87
C GLY A 295 0.01 0.77 24.64
N ALA A 296 0.03 2.06 24.97
CA ALA A 296 -1.09 2.71 25.64
C ALA A 296 -2.34 2.80 24.75
N ALA A 297 -3.51 2.82 25.39
CA ALA A 297 -4.79 2.99 24.69
C ALA A 297 -4.88 4.36 24.00
N GLU A 298 -4.35 5.40 24.64
CA GLU A 298 -4.34 6.77 24.13
C GLU A 298 -2.96 7.39 24.32
N LEU A 299 -2.60 8.25 23.37
CA LEU A 299 -1.41 9.09 23.40
C LEU A 299 -1.77 10.47 22.85
N THR A 300 -1.57 11.51 23.66
CA THR A 300 -1.68 12.91 23.21
C THR A 300 -0.41 13.33 22.47
N VAL A 301 -0.59 13.79 21.24
CA VAL A 301 0.51 14.21 20.36
C VAL A 301 0.31 15.65 19.90
N ALA A 302 1.40 16.33 19.59
CA ALA A 302 1.36 17.63 18.93
C ALA A 302 2.33 17.70 17.76
N VAL A 303 1.91 18.38 16.69
CA VAL A 303 2.81 18.93 15.67
C VAL A 303 3.12 20.37 16.09
N ALA A 304 4.40 20.71 16.23
CA ALA A 304 4.86 22.05 16.59
C ALA A 304 5.87 22.59 15.56
N ARG A 305 5.45 23.58 14.76
CA ARG A 305 6.27 24.23 13.74
C ARG A 305 7.11 25.35 14.35
N GLY A 306 8.22 24.94 14.96
CA GLY A 306 9.22 25.83 15.53
C GLY A 306 9.38 25.69 17.03
N PHE A 307 10.61 25.95 17.50
CA PHE A 307 11.01 25.78 18.90
C PHE A 307 10.11 26.50 19.91
N GLY A 308 9.62 27.70 19.56
CA GLY A 308 8.81 28.54 20.47
C GLY A 308 7.52 27.87 20.97
N HIS A 309 6.99 26.88 20.24
CA HIS A 309 5.73 26.21 20.59
C HIS A 309 5.91 24.94 21.41
N VAL A 310 7.14 24.49 21.66
CA VAL A 310 7.42 23.23 22.37
C VAL A 310 6.97 23.30 23.82
N ARG A 311 7.32 24.38 24.52
CA ARG A 311 6.97 24.53 25.94
C ARG A 311 5.45 24.61 26.12
N GLU A 312 4.77 25.36 25.28
CA GLU A 312 3.31 25.48 25.31
C GLU A 312 2.66 24.11 25.08
N ALA A 313 3.08 23.37 24.06
CA ALA A 313 2.58 22.03 23.80
C ALA A 313 2.81 21.07 24.99
N ALA A 314 3.98 21.14 25.62
CA ALA A 314 4.30 20.30 26.76
C ALA A 314 3.45 20.65 27.99
N LEU A 315 3.19 21.92 28.24
CA LEU A 315 2.32 22.39 29.33
C LEU A 315 0.83 22.08 29.08
N GLU A 316 0.42 21.98 27.81
CA GLU A 316 -0.90 21.47 27.40
C GLU A 316 -1.06 19.95 27.61
N GLY A 317 0.00 19.26 28.04
CA GLY A 317 -0.03 17.83 28.35
C GLY A 317 0.21 16.90 27.15
N HIS A 318 0.70 17.42 26.02
CA HIS A 318 1.10 16.57 24.89
C HIS A 318 2.35 15.75 25.27
N GLN A 319 2.24 14.43 25.18
CA GLN A 319 3.29 13.50 25.58
C GLN A 319 4.35 13.30 24.49
N LEU A 320 3.99 13.50 23.22
CA LEU A 320 4.88 13.47 22.08
C LEU A 320 4.71 14.73 21.22
N ILE A 321 5.78 15.51 21.05
CA ILE A 321 5.78 16.74 20.27
C ILE A 321 6.73 16.55 19.09
N VAL A 322 6.22 16.56 17.86
CA VAL A 322 7.05 16.38 16.65
C VAL A 322 7.20 17.71 15.95
N LEU A 323 8.44 18.05 15.64
CA LEU A 323 8.84 19.27 14.94
C LEU A 323 9.38 18.93 13.55
N PRO A 324 9.37 19.89 12.62
CA PRO A 324 10.06 19.77 11.35
C PRO A 324 11.55 19.47 11.53
N GLU A 325 12.22 19.06 10.45
CA GLU A 325 13.66 18.83 10.43
C GLU A 325 14.43 20.07 10.88
N LEU A 326 15.55 19.84 11.58
CA LEU A 326 16.51 20.89 11.96
C LEU A 326 15.89 22.07 12.73
N SER A 327 14.83 21.83 13.52
CA SER A 327 14.07 22.90 14.18
C SER A 327 14.72 23.45 15.45
N ALA A 328 15.44 22.61 16.20
CA ALA A 328 16.03 22.99 17.48
C ALA A 328 17.14 22.03 17.93
N GLY A 329 18.09 22.55 18.72
CA GLY A 329 19.13 21.73 19.36
C GLY A 329 18.64 21.01 20.62
N PRO A 330 19.33 19.93 21.03
CA PRO A 330 18.89 19.08 22.14
C PRO A 330 18.85 19.79 23.50
N GLN A 331 19.80 20.70 23.77
CA GLN A 331 19.84 21.44 25.04
C GLN A 331 18.64 22.39 25.19
N SER A 332 18.29 23.11 24.12
CA SER A 332 17.14 24.02 24.10
C SER A 332 15.83 23.25 24.28
N LEU A 333 15.68 22.11 23.60
CA LEU A 333 14.49 21.25 23.74
C LEU A 333 14.35 20.70 25.16
N ALA A 334 15.43 20.19 25.76
CA ALA A 334 15.40 19.69 27.14
C ALA A 334 14.98 20.78 28.13
N ALA A 335 15.51 22.00 27.98
CA ALA A 335 15.12 23.14 28.80
C ALA A 335 13.64 23.52 28.61
N ALA A 336 13.13 23.50 27.37
CA ALA A 336 11.73 23.80 27.08
C ALA A 336 10.76 22.78 27.72
N LEU A 337 11.18 21.51 27.78
CA LEU A 337 10.45 20.41 28.40
C LEU A 337 10.64 20.32 29.93
N GLY A 338 11.47 21.19 30.53
CA GLY A 338 11.74 21.19 31.96
C GLY A 338 10.46 21.26 32.79
N GLY A 339 10.27 20.27 33.68
CA GLY A 339 9.10 20.15 34.55
C GLY A 339 7.92 19.39 33.93
N THR A 340 8.07 18.81 32.72
CA THR A 340 7.04 17.98 32.07
C THR A 340 7.55 16.55 31.86
N THR A 341 6.65 15.65 31.45
CA THR A 341 6.94 14.26 31.07
C THR A 341 6.95 14.04 29.55
N GLY A 342 6.73 15.10 28.77
CA GLY A 342 6.68 15.02 27.32
C GLY A 342 8.07 14.84 26.68
N VAL A 343 8.07 14.29 25.48
CA VAL A 343 9.28 14.22 24.63
C VAL A 343 9.09 15.02 23.34
N ALA A 344 10.15 15.65 22.87
CA ALA A 344 10.19 16.35 21.59
C ALA A 344 11.03 15.58 20.57
N VAL A 345 10.60 15.57 19.31
CA VAL A 345 11.29 14.91 18.19
C VAL A 345 11.57 15.92 17.08
N THR A 346 12.82 15.98 16.64
CA THR A 346 13.26 16.74 15.46
C THR A 346 14.52 16.07 14.90
N SER A 347 15.27 16.76 14.04
CA SER A 347 16.59 16.32 13.60
C SER A 347 17.64 17.42 13.78
N VAL A 348 18.91 17.04 13.75
CA VAL A 348 20.09 17.92 13.84
C VAL A 348 21.17 17.44 12.87
N ILE A 349 22.19 18.26 12.64
CA ILE A 349 23.43 17.83 11.97
C ILE A 349 24.48 17.56 13.05
N GLU A 350 24.91 16.31 13.19
CA GLU A 350 25.97 15.88 14.12
C GLU A 350 27.09 15.22 13.33
N ASN A 351 28.32 15.76 13.41
CA ASN A 351 29.49 15.25 12.68
C ASN A 351 29.24 15.10 11.17
N GLY A 352 28.50 16.03 10.58
CA GLY A 352 28.13 16.01 9.16
C GLY A 352 27.05 15.00 8.78
N ALA A 353 26.48 14.27 9.75
CA ALA A 353 25.36 13.37 9.56
C ALA A 353 24.03 14.02 9.94
N HIS A 354 22.98 13.75 9.17
CA HIS A 354 21.61 14.12 9.53
C HIS A 354 21.04 13.09 10.51
N VAL A 355 20.70 13.55 11.72
CA VAL A 355 20.34 12.67 12.85
C VAL A 355 19.04 13.13 13.48
N GLY A 356 18.02 12.28 13.46
CA GLY A 356 16.81 12.42 14.25
C GLY A 356 17.13 12.28 15.74
N ILE A 357 16.54 13.14 16.57
CA ILE A 357 16.73 13.13 18.02
C ILE A 357 15.36 13.08 18.71
N VAL A 358 15.26 12.23 19.74
CA VAL A 358 14.19 12.31 20.74
C VAL A 358 14.78 12.91 21.99
N VAL A 359 14.15 13.96 22.51
CA VAL A 359 14.65 14.72 23.66
C VAL A 359 13.57 14.75 24.74
N GLY A 360 13.94 14.38 25.96
CA GLY A 360 13.14 14.59 27.17
C GLY A 360 13.71 15.72 28.02
N ALA A 361 13.08 16.01 29.17
CA ALA A 361 13.54 17.06 30.08
C ALA A 361 14.98 16.86 30.59
N GLN A 362 15.47 15.61 30.64
CA GLN A 362 16.81 15.25 31.09
C GLN A 362 17.85 15.21 29.97
N GLY A 363 17.47 15.52 28.71
CA GLY A 363 18.36 15.51 27.55
C GLY A 363 17.94 14.51 26.48
N VAL A 364 18.91 14.12 25.64
CA VAL A 364 18.66 13.22 24.50
C VAL A 364 18.37 11.81 24.99
N VAL A 365 17.25 11.25 24.54
CA VAL A 365 16.80 9.88 24.83
C VAL A 365 17.32 8.91 23.77
N VAL A 366 17.16 9.24 22.48
CA VAL A 366 17.65 8.41 21.37
C VAL A 366 18.12 9.27 20.21
N ARG A 367 19.07 8.72 19.45
CA ARG A 367 19.53 9.23 18.16
C ARG A 367 19.22 8.22 17.08
N GLN A 368 18.61 8.68 16.00
CA GLN A 368 18.36 7.93 14.78
C GLN A 368 19.11 8.61 13.64
N PRO A 369 20.31 8.15 13.27
CA PRO A 369 20.94 8.62 12.04
C PRO A 369 20.06 8.29 10.83
N GLN A 370 19.96 9.21 9.88
CA GLN A 370 19.26 9.01 8.62
C GLN A 370 19.84 7.80 7.87
N LEU A 371 18.99 6.94 7.31
CA LEU A 371 19.39 5.67 6.69
C LEU A 371 19.78 5.82 5.23
N HIS A 372 19.10 6.69 4.49
CA HIS A 372 19.32 6.91 3.07
C HIS A 372 20.04 8.23 2.86
N ALA A 373 21.04 8.22 1.99
CA ALA A 373 21.74 9.45 1.62
C ALA A 373 20.85 10.28 0.70
N THR A 374 20.70 11.57 0.96
CA THR A 374 20.05 12.48 0.03
C THR A 374 20.89 13.70 -0.33
N ARG A 375 20.65 14.20 -1.55
CA ARG A 375 21.31 15.38 -2.09
C ARG A 375 20.71 16.62 -1.43
N GLY A 376 21.15 16.95 -0.22
CA GLY A 376 20.68 18.17 0.46
C GLY A 376 21.16 18.40 1.89
N ALA A 377 21.63 17.37 2.59
CA ALA A 377 21.91 17.47 4.04
C ALA A 377 23.39 17.71 4.43
N GLY A 378 24.28 18.07 3.50
CA GLY A 378 25.66 18.44 3.84
C GLY A 378 26.53 18.88 2.65
N PRO A 379 27.64 19.60 2.91
CA PRO A 379 28.60 19.94 1.86
C PRO A 379 29.35 18.66 1.43
N ALA A 380 29.38 18.37 0.13
CA ALA A 380 30.16 17.30 -0.52
C ALA A 380 29.61 15.86 -0.56
N GLY A 381 28.29 15.65 -0.54
CA GLY A 381 27.67 14.46 -1.15
C GLY A 381 27.88 13.09 -0.49
N HIS A 382 28.47 13.03 0.72
CA HIS A 382 28.57 11.82 1.53
C HIS A 382 28.29 12.14 3.01
N SER A 383 27.01 12.26 3.37
CA SER A 383 26.60 12.28 4.78
C SER A 383 26.71 10.86 5.35
N PRO A 384 27.35 10.65 6.51
CA PRO A 384 27.29 9.35 7.19
C PRO A 384 25.84 8.93 7.43
N THR A 385 25.50 7.68 7.09
CA THR A 385 24.15 7.12 7.26
C THR A 385 24.10 6.07 8.36
N GLY A 386 22.93 5.92 8.98
CA GLY A 386 22.63 4.83 9.90
C GLY A 386 22.61 3.46 9.22
N LYS A 387 22.51 2.42 10.05
CA LYS A 387 22.52 1.00 9.62
C LYS A 387 21.27 0.22 10.03
N ARG A 388 20.34 0.86 10.74
CA ARG A 388 19.10 0.25 11.25
C ARG A 388 18.18 1.30 11.87
N ILE A 389 16.91 0.95 12.01
CA ILE A 389 15.98 1.65 12.90
C ILE A 389 16.34 1.36 14.36
N VAL A 390 16.40 2.40 15.19
CA VAL A 390 16.71 2.35 16.61
C VAL A 390 15.49 2.86 17.37
N PRO A 391 14.48 1.99 17.62
CA PRO A 391 13.31 2.40 18.37
C PRO A 391 13.63 2.54 19.86
N VAL A 392 12.84 3.37 20.56
CA VAL A 392 12.95 3.62 21.99
C VAL A 392 11.62 3.29 22.68
N ASP A 393 11.71 2.64 23.84
CA ASP A 393 10.54 2.38 24.68
C ASP A 393 10.25 3.59 25.56
N LEU A 394 9.01 4.07 25.50
CA LEU A 394 8.46 5.17 26.29
C LEU A 394 7.25 4.66 27.08
N PRO A 395 6.78 5.38 28.11
CA PRO A 395 5.67 4.92 28.96
C PRO A 395 4.38 4.55 28.21
N TRP A 396 4.18 5.13 27.03
CA TRP A 396 2.98 4.93 26.21
C TRP A 396 3.17 3.97 25.02
N GLY A 397 4.38 3.45 24.78
CA GLY A 397 4.65 2.57 23.64
C GLY A 397 6.06 2.72 23.09
N ARG A 398 6.33 2.03 21.99
CA ARG A 398 7.62 2.04 21.29
C ARG A 398 7.61 3.05 20.14
N LEU A 399 8.52 4.01 20.21
CA LEU A 399 8.67 5.07 19.22
C LEU A 399 9.82 4.75 18.27
N ALA A 400 9.57 4.84 16.96
CA ALA A 400 10.61 4.97 15.95
C ALA A 400 10.65 6.40 15.40
N VAL A 401 11.81 6.83 14.94
CA VAL A 401 11.97 8.10 14.22
C VAL A 401 12.33 7.78 12.78
N ILE A 402 11.68 8.43 11.82
CA ILE A 402 12.04 8.35 10.40
C ILE A 402 12.41 9.77 9.95
N VAL A 403 13.66 9.93 9.51
CA VAL A 403 14.29 11.25 9.41
C VAL A 403 14.33 11.72 7.96
N GLY A 404 13.63 12.83 7.69
CA GLY A 404 13.63 13.45 6.37
C GLY A 404 13.29 12.44 5.28
N ASP A 405 14.12 12.38 4.24
CA ASP A 405 13.90 11.56 3.06
C ASP A 405 13.90 10.03 3.30
N ASP A 406 14.23 9.54 4.50
CA ASP A 406 13.97 8.14 4.86
C ASP A 406 12.49 7.78 4.69
N ALA A 407 11.60 8.78 4.77
CA ALA A 407 10.16 8.63 4.61
C ALA A 407 9.72 8.27 3.18
N LEU A 408 10.58 8.47 2.18
CA LEU A 408 10.29 8.11 0.78
C LEU A 408 10.21 6.60 0.59
N TYR A 409 10.96 5.85 1.39
CA TYR A 409 11.17 4.42 1.21
C TYR A 409 10.16 3.64 2.06
N PRO A 410 9.21 2.89 1.45
CA PRO A 410 8.29 2.03 2.21
C PRO A 410 9.00 1.06 3.14
N GLU A 411 10.16 0.56 2.70
CA GLU A 411 10.95 -0.40 3.44
C GLU A 411 11.36 0.14 4.83
N THR A 412 11.57 1.45 4.98
CA THR A 412 11.89 2.07 6.28
C THR A 412 10.76 1.87 7.30
N PHE A 413 9.50 2.05 6.89
CA PHE A 413 8.35 1.87 7.77
C PHE A 413 8.09 0.40 8.04
N ARG A 414 8.34 -0.48 7.07
CA ARG A 414 8.31 -1.93 7.28
C ARG A 414 9.32 -2.36 8.33
N LEU A 415 10.55 -1.85 8.28
CA LEU A 415 11.57 -2.10 9.30
C LEU A 415 11.12 -1.59 10.69
N ALA A 416 10.47 -0.43 10.76
CA ALA A 416 9.92 0.08 12.02
C ALA A 416 8.83 -0.85 12.60
N ALA A 417 7.93 -1.37 11.75
CA ALA A 417 6.92 -2.34 12.16
C ALA A 417 7.53 -3.68 12.59
N LEU A 418 8.54 -4.20 11.88
CA LEU A 418 9.28 -5.41 12.28
C LEU A 418 10.06 -5.22 13.59
N ALA A 419 10.42 -3.98 13.91
CA ALA A 419 11.02 -3.60 15.19
C ALA A 419 9.99 -3.31 16.29
N ASP A 420 8.73 -3.72 16.09
CA ASP A 420 7.59 -3.57 16.98
C ASP A 420 7.30 -2.12 17.39
N ALA A 421 7.57 -1.13 16.52
CA ALA A 421 7.12 0.23 16.76
C ALA A 421 5.58 0.27 16.89
N ASP A 422 5.10 1.15 17.76
CA ASP A 422 3.68 1.50 17.90
C ASP A 422 3.39 2.88 17.25
N VAL A 423 4.39 3.75 17.32
CA VAL A 423 4.33 5.14 16.87
C VAL A 423 5.59 5.49 16.07
N VAL A 424 5.44 6.27 15.02
CA VAL A 424 6.52 6.82 14.21
C VAL A 424 6.42 8.33 14.18
N ALA A 425 7.49 9.01 14.57
CA ALA A 425 7.64 10.45 14.37
C ALA A 425 8.44 10.73 13.09
N VAL A 426 7.92 11.61 12.24
CA VAL A 426 8.50 11.95 10.94
C VAL A 426 8.75 13.47 10.86
N PRO A 427 9.90 13.96 11.34
CA PRO A 427 10.41 15.29 11.00
C PRO A 427 10.69 15.32 9.50
N TYR A 428 9.92 16.08 8.73
CA TYR A 428 9.89 15.94 7.28
C TYR A 428 9.80 17.25 6.51
N ARG A 429 10.30 17.25 5.28
CA ARG A 429 10.09 18.29 4.26
C ARG A 429 9.68 17.61 2.97
N ALA A 430 8.39 17.66 2.68
CA ALA A 430 7.87 17.07 1.46
C ALA A 430 8.33 17.87 0.24
N GLN A 431 8.60 17.17 -0.86
CA GLN A 431 8.93 17.80 -2.15
C GLN A 431 7.86 17.55 -3.21
N GLU A 432 7.21 16.39 -3.16
CA GLU A 432 6.10 16.05 -4.05
C GLU A 432 4.78 15.93 -3.25
N PRO A 433 3.63 16.38 -3.79
CA PRO A 433 2.35 16.33 -3.08
C PRO A 433 1.93 14.93 -2.64
N TRP A 434 2.24 13.90 -3.44
CA TRP A 434 1.87 12.52 -3.17
C TRP A 434 2.49 11.99 -1.87
N GLU A 435 3.64 12.51 -1.45
CA GLU A 435 4.35 12.04 -0.25
C GLU A 435 3.49 12.21 1.01
N LEU A 436 2.79 13.35 1.13
CA LEU A 436 1.87 13.62 2.24
C LEU A 436 0.45 13.12 1.99
N ALA A 437 -0.01 13.17 0.74
CA ALA A 437 -1.38 12.83 0.39
C ALA A 437 -1.64 11.31 0.33
N LEU A 438 -0.66 10.55 -0.15
CA LEU A 438 -0.76 9.11 -0.45
C LEU A 438 0.30 8.30 0.31
N GLY A 439 1.56 8.74 0.28
CA GLY A 439 2.70 8.00 0.84
C GLY A 439 2.57 7.76 2.34
N LEU A 440 2.68 8.81 3.15
CA LEU A 440 2.64 8.70 4.62
C LEU A 440 1.35 8.08 5.19
N PRO A 441 0.13 8.35 4.70
CA PRO A 441 -1.04 7.61 5.15
C PRO A 441 -0.96 6.12 4.79
N GLU A 442 -0.41 5.75 3.62
CA GLU A 442 -0.21 4.34 3.28
C GLU A 442 0.81 3.67 4.20
N ARG A 443 1.89 4.38 4.57
CA ARG A 443 2.88 3.86 5.52
C ARG A 443 2.26 3.54 6.88
N ALA A 444 1.29 4.33 7.32
CA ALA A 444 0.51 4.04 8.51
C ALA A 444 -0.41 2.81 8.31
N ALA A 445 -1.11 2.75 7.17
CA ALA A 445 -2.05 1.69 6.83
C ALA A 445 -1.38 0.31 6.70
N GLU A 446 -0.41 0.16 5.78
CA GLU A 446 0.21 -1.12 5.39
C GLU A 446 1.11 -1.73 6.49
N ASN A 447 1.46 -0.94 7.50
CA ASN A 447 2.33 -1.34 8.61
C ASN A 447 1.67 -1.33 9.98
N ARG A 448 0.43 -0.81 10.08
CA ARG A 448 -0.27 -0.57 11.35
C ARG A 448 0.58 0.25 12.33
N LEU A 449 0.93 1.46 11.91
CA LEU A 449 1.71 2.41 12.69
C LEU A 449 0.93 3.72 12.89
N ASN A 450 0.98 4.28 14.09
CA ASN A 450 0.54 5.67 14.29
C ASN A 450 1.65 6.60 13.79
N VAL A 451 1.40 7.43 12.77
CA VAL A 451 2.43 8.24 12.10
C VAL A 451 2.17 9.72 12.34
N ILE A 452 3.10 10.41 13.00
CA ILE A 452 3.03 11.84 13.28
C ILE A 452 4.01 12.56 12.38
N VAL A 453 3.50 13.34 11.44
CA VAL A 453 4.30 14.06 10.45
C VAL A 453 4.36 15.53 10.81
N ALA A 454 5.57 16.09 10.88
CA ALA A 454 5.77 17.51 11.10
C ALA A 454 6.56 18.12 9.95
N THR A 455 5.96 19.09 9.28
CA THR A 455 6.54 19.81 8.13
C THR A 455 6.71 21.30 8.43
N PRO A 456 7.66 22.00 7.77
CA PRO A 456 7.86 23.43 7.97
C PRO A 456 6.60 24.27 7.74
N TYR A 457 6.58 25.48 8.31
CA TYR A 457 5.51 26.44 8.03
C TYR A 457 5.38 26.68 6.53
N GLY A 458 4.14 26.71 6.02
CA GLY A 458 3.85 26.78 4.58
C GLY A 458 3.70 25.43 3.88
N GLN A 459 4.01 24.30 4.53
CA GLN A 459 3.64 22.96 4.06
C GLN A 459 2.59 22.34 4.96
N PRO A 460 1.58 21.60 4.45
CA PRO A 460 0.65 20.86 5.29
C PRO A 460 1.38 19.76 6.07
N ALA A 461 0.87 19.41 7.25
CA ALA A 461 1.30 18.25 8.02
C ALA A 461 0.08 17.46 8.45
N ALA A 462 0.27 16.27 9.00
CA ALA A 462 -0.84 15.44 9.44
C ALA A 462 -0.41 14.46 10.54
N VAL A 463 -1.39 14.09 11.35
CA VAL A 463 -1.31 12.94 12.27
C VAL A 463 -2.19 11.84 11.72
N PHE A 464 -1.62 10.64 11.58
CA PHE A 464 -2.30 9.43 11.12
C PHE A 464 -2.41 8.46 12.30
N GLY A 465 -3.57 8.45 12.96
CA GLY A 465 -3.89 7.54 14.05
C GLY A 465 -4.51 6.24 13.53
N LEU A 466 -4.32 5.15 14.27
CA LEU A 466 -4.92 3.87 13.93
C LEU A 466 -6.35 3.76 14.48
N SER A 467 -7.28 3.31 13.63
CA SER A 467 -8.63 2.92 14.05
C SER A 467 -8.60 1.66 14.93
N THR A 468 -9.57 1.58 15.85
CA THR A 468 -9.89 0.38 16.64
C THR A 468 -10.63 -0.67 15.81
N ASP A 469 -11.42 -0.22 14.83
CA ASP A 469 -12.07 -1.10 13.85
C ASP A 469 -11.14 -1.28 12.64
N PHE A 470 -10.73 -2.53 12.39
CA PHE A 470 -9.73 -2.88 11.37
C PHE A 470 -9.90 -4.30 10.85
N THR A 471 -10.15 -5.27 11.74
CA THR A 471 -10.27 -6.68 11.36
C THR A 471 -11.58 -6.92 10.61
N LEU A 472 -11.49 -7.43 9.39
CA LEU A 472 -12.65 -7.89 8.64
C LEU A 472 -13.29 -9.11 9.30
N TRP A 473 -14.58 -9.29 9.03
CA TRP A 473 -15.39 -10.41 9.52
C TRP A 473 -15.58 -10.43 11.05
N THR A 474 -15.28 -9.32 11.74
CA THR A 474 -15.65 -9.09 13.14
C THR A 474 -16.76 -8.04 13.24
N SER A 475 -17.41 -7.95 14.40
CA SER A 475 -18.37 -6.88 14.68
C SER A 475 -17.64 -5.53 14.70
N TRP A 476 -18.11 -4.58 13.91
CA TRP A 476 -17.60 -3.21 13.91
C TRP A 476 -18.27 -2.39 15.02
N GLN A 477 -17.52 -1.54 15.70
CA GLN A 477 -18.07 -0.69 16.77
C GLN A 477 -18.71 0.59 16.21
N GLY A 478 -18.10 1.18 15.16
CA GLY A 478 -18.65 2.31 14.41
C GLY A 478 -19.39 1.90 13.13
N PRO A 479 -20.05 2.84 12.45
CA PRO A 479 -20.61 2.58 11.13
C PRO A 479 -19.48 2.22 10.15
N PHE A 480 -19.61 1.09 9.47
CA PHE A 480 -18.65 0.70 8.44
C PHE A 480 -18.72 1.67 7.26
N THR A 481 -17.58 2.29 6.92
CA THR A 481 -17.48 3.34 5.87
C THR A 481 -16.92 2.80 4.55
N GLY A 482 -16.72 1.48 4.46
CA GLY A 482 -16.01 0.84 3.35
C GLY A 482 -14.49 0.97 3.43
N ARG A 483 -13.95 1.81 4.31
CA ARG A 483 -12.50 1.90 4.53
C ARG A 483 -12.07 0.86 5.54
N ILE A 484 -10.98 0.15 5.25
CA ILE A 484 -10.47 -0.92 6.10
C ILE A 484 -9.18 -0.49 6.78
N SER A 485 -8.20 -0.03 6.00
CA SER A 485 -6.83 0.19 6.48
C SER A 485 -6.46 1.67 6.55
N THR A 486 -7.20 2.54 5.86
CA THR A 486 -6.98 3.99 5.91
C THR A 486 -6.91 4.50 7.36
N PRO A 487 -5.84 5.21 7.76
CA PRO A 487 -5.72 5.72 9.12
C PRO A 487 -6.72 6.86 9.39
N LEU A 488 -7.06 7.06 10.66
CA LEU A 488 -7.72 8.27 11.13
C LEU A 488 -6.77 9.46 10.91
N ARG A 489 -7.24 10.47 10.18
CA ARG A 489 -6.42 11.61 9.76
C ARG A 489 -6.81 12.87 10.54
N THR A 490 -5.83 13.50 11.17
CA THR A 490 -5.94 14.87 11.70
C THR A 490 -5.02 15.77 10.89
N ASP A 491 -5.62 16.63 10.06
CA ASP A 491 -4.88 17.58 9.23
C ASP A 491 -4.35 18.76 10.06
N VAL A 492 -3.11 19.17 9.75
CA VAL A 492 -2.48 20.37 10.27
C VAL A 492 -2.26 21.34 9.10
N PRO A 493 -3.17 22.33 8.90
CA PRO A 493 -3.10 23.28 7.80
C PRO A 493 -1.74 23.95 7.72
N ALA A 494 -1.26 24.26 6.51
CA ALA A 494 0.07 24.84 6.28
C ALA A 494 0.37 26.14 7.06
N THR A 495 -0.66 26.85 7.49
CA THR A 495 -0.61 28.12 8.22
C THR A 495 -0.73 27.97 9.74
N THR A 496 -0.88 26.75 10.25
CA THR A 496 -1.02 26.45 11.67
C THR A 496 0.34 26.18 12.32
N TYR A 497 0.66 26.88 13.40
CA TYR A 497 1.95 26.70 14.10
C TYR A 497 1.97 25.49 15.04
N ARG A 498 0.85 25.20 15.69
CA ARG A 498 0.71 24.07 16.61
C ARG A 498 -0.67 23.43 16.43
N ALA A 499 -0.72 22.10 16.41
CA ALA A 499 -1.97 21.35 16.46
C ALA A 499 -1.78 20.08 17.30
N GLY A 500 -2.76 19.80 18.16
CA GLY A 500 -2.82 18.58 18.96
C GLY A 500 -3.71 17.51 18.32
N ALA A 501 -3.42 16.25 18.60
CA ALA A 501 -4.24 15.10 18.23
C ALA A 501 -4.12 13.99 19.29
N VAL A 502 -4.98 12.99 19.21
CA VAL A 502 -4.89 11.76 20.01
C VAL A 502 -4.72 10.59 19.06
N VAL A 503 -3.78 9.70 19.38
CA VAL A 503 -3.54 8.44 18.65
C VAL A 503 -3.61 7.26 19.61
N ALA A 504 -3.69 6.04 19.07
CA ALA A 504 -3.86 4.83 19.86
C ALA A 504 -2.71 3.83 19.62
N PRO A 505 -1.57 3.96 20.36
CA PRO A 505 -0.43 3.05 20.24
C PRO A 505 -0.80 1.56 20.34
N ALA A 506 -1.73 1.21 21.23
CA ALA A 506 -2.22 -0.16 21.41
C ALA A 506 -2.72 -0.81 20.10
N GLN A 507 -3.25 -0.02 19.16
CA GLN A 507 -3.84 -0.53 17.92
C GLN A 507 -2.80 -1.03 16.91
N ALA A 508 -1.51 -0.69 17.09
CA ALA A 508 -0.41 -1.22 16.31
C ALA A 508 -0.14 -2.72 16.57
N ALA A 509 -0.68 -3.26 17.67
CA ALA A 509 -0.58 -4.68 18.00
C ALA A 509 -1.46 -5.56 17.11
N ASN A 510 -2.59 -5.03 16.62
CA ASN A 510 -3.45 -5.75 15.69
C ASN A 510 -3.02 -5.48 14.25
N ARG A 511 -2.48 -6.52 13.60
CA ARG A 511 -2.04 -6.53 12.20
C ARG A 511 -2.87 -7.45 11.30
N LEU A 512 -3.85 -8.14 11.88
CA LEU A 512 -4.73 -9.04 11.16
C LEU A 512 -5.87 -8.26 10.49
N VAL A 513 -5.74 -7.98 9.20
CA VAL A 513 -6.80 -7.33 8.41
C VAL A 513 -7.96 -8.29 8.14
N SER A 514 -7.67 -9.58 7.99
CA SER A 514 -8.68 -10.61 7.76
C SER A 514 -8.19 -11.95 8.29
N ARG A 515 -9.04 -12.98 8.19
CA ARG A 515 -8.71 -14.34 8.62
C ARG A 515 -7.38 -14.80 8.00
N ARG A 516 -6.38 -15.06 8.86
CA ARG A 516 -5.02 -15.48 8.47
C ARG A 516 -4.32 -14.53 7.47
N THR A 517 -4.70 -13.25 7.48
CA THR A 517 -4.11 -12.21 6.62
C THR A 517 -3.53 -11.13 7.52
N ASP A 518 -2.21 -11.14 7.71
CA ASP A 518 -1.48 -10.16 8.50
C ASP A 518 -0.76 -9.17 7.57
N LEU A 519 -0.92 -7.86 7.78
CA LEU A 519 -0.34 -6.84 6.90
C LEU A 519 1.19 -6.77 6.93
N VAL A 520 1.82 -7.29 7.99
CA VAL A 520 3.28 -7.29 8.17
C VAL A 520 3.84 -8.68 7.97
N ASP A 521 3.31 -9.67 8.67
CA ASP A 521 3.82 -11.04 8.66
C ASP A 521 3.25 -11.90 7.53
N GLY A 522 2.15 -11.47 6.90
CA GLY A 522 1.58 -12.09 5.70
C GLY A 522 2.28 -11.69 4.40
N ARG A 523 3.32 -10.85 4.47
CA ARG A 523 4.16 -10.49 3.31
C ARG A 523 4.77 -11.76 2.66
N PRO A 524 5.03 -11.77 1.34
CA PRO A 524 5.55 -12.94 0.65
C PRO A 524 7.08 -13.04 0.82
N TRP A 525 7.57 -13.11 2.07
CA TRP A 525 8.99 -12.95 2.45
C TRP A 525 9.98 -13.82 1.64
N ARG A 526 9.57 -15.03 1.23
CA ARG A 526 10.39 -15.95 0.41
C ARG A 526 10.64 -15.46 -1.02
N LEU A 527 9.82 -14.52 -1.49
CA LEU A 527 9.77 -14.04 -2.87
C LEU A 527 10.29 -12.59 -3.00
N LEU A 528 10.93 -12.07 -1.96
CA LEU A 528 11.39 -10.68 -1.89
C LEU A 528 12.84 -10.46 -2.32
N GLY A 529 13.42 -11.39 -3.09
CA GLY A 529 14.81 -11.28 -3.55
C GLY A 529 15.11 -9.94 -4.24
N ALA A 530 14.17 -9.41 -5.03
CA ALA A 530 14.33 -8.11 -5.68
C ALA A 530 14.48 -6.92 -4.71
N LEU A 531 13.97 -7.02 -3.48
CA LEU A 531 14.08 -5.93 -2.49
C LEU A 531 15.47 -5.87 -1.86
N ILE A 532 16.17 -7.01 -1.77
CA ILE A 532 17.43 -7.17 -1.03
C ILE A 532 18.66 -7.30 -1.93
N ASN A 533 18.47 -7.32 -3.25
CA ASN A 533 19.53 -7.45 -4.26
C ASN A 533 19.94 -6.12 -4.88
#